data_AF-A0A386WT15-F1
#
_entry.id   AF-A0A386WT15-F1
#
_cell.length_a   1.000
_cell.length_b   1.000
_cell.length_c   1.000
_cell.angle_alpha   90.00
_cell.angle_beta   90.00
_cell.angle_gamma   90.00
#
_symmetry.space_group_name_H-M   'P 1'
#
loop_
_entity.id
_entity.type
_entity.pdbx_description
1 polymer ?
#
loop_
_entity_poly.entity_id
_entity_poly.type
_entity_poly.pdbx_seq_one_letter_code
_entity_poly.pdbx_strand_id
1 'polypeptide(L)'
;MPSSLSAADPHHTTTTPWGRAFDKDPKSEAGKRTIAIPPHVVPLIRLHLDEYAGKDRLFISRDGSPLRGDTLYQAFVRARKKVGLDDLTFHDLRHTGQTLAAQTGATLADLMKRLGHSSMAAARRYLHAVDGRDREIAKALSDLAAHGDVARLPRHITMRG
;
A
#
# COMPACT_ATOMS: atom_id res chain seq x y z
N MET A 1 -0.64 23.38 -59.67
CA MET A 1 -1.02 22.17 -58.91
C MET A 1 -1.86 22.61 -57.72
N PRO A 2 -3.15 22.24 -57.60
CA PRO A 2 -3.96 22.53 -56.43
C PRO A 2 -3.95 21.39 -55.39
N SER A 3 -4.24 21.75 -54.13
CA SER A 3 -4.72 20.94 -52.97
C SER A 3 -3.82 19.81 -52.43
N SER A 4 -3.68 19.59 -51.11
CA SER A 4 -4.57 19.89 -49.97
C SER A 4 -3.81 20.02 -48.64
N LEU A 5 -4.31 20.88 -47.74
CA LEU A 5 -3.98 20.92 -46.32
C LEU A 5 -4.29 19.57 -45.64
N SER A 6 -3.40 19.12 -44.74
CA SER A 6 -3.75 18.22 -43.64
C SER A 6 -3.34 18.88 -42.33
N ALA A 7 -4.29 18.92 -41.40
CA ALA A 7 -4.25 19.62 -40.13
C ALA A 7 -3.07 19.20 -39.25
N ALA A 8 -2.51 20.17 -38.52
CA ALA A 8 -1.55 19.93 -37.46
C ALA A 8 -2.21 19.19 -36.28
N ASP A 9 -1.68 18.02 -35.93
CA ASP A 9 -2.05 17.27 -34.73
C ASP A 9 -1.68 18.05 -33.45
N PRO A 10 -2.62 18.28 -32.50
CA PRO A 10 -2.38 19.09 -31.31
C PRO A 10 -1.65 18.35 -30.16
N HIS A 11 -0.81 17.35 -30.43
CA HIS A 11 -0.12 16.59 -29.36
C HIS A 11 1.40 16.79 -29.27
N HIS A 12 1.98 17.72 -30.03
CA HIS A 12 3.39 18.06 -29.88
C HIS A 12 3.61 19.18 -28.85
N THR A 13 3.71 18.84 -27.56
CA THR A 13 4.27 19.74 -26.54
C THR A 13 5.47 19.12 -25.83
N THR A 14 6.64 19.68 -26.15
CA THR A 14 7.96 19.38 -25.60
C THR A 14 8.11 19.86 -24.13
N THR A 15 8.88 19.08 -23.38
CA THR A 15 9.19 19.05 -21.95
C THR A 15 10.04 20.23 -21.40
N THR A 16 9.92 20.51 -20.09
CA THR A 16 11.02 20.99 -19.19
C THR A 16 10.91 20.31 -17.78
N PRO A 17 11.97 20.31 -16.94
CA PRO A 17 12.46 19.11 -16.23
C PRO A 17 11.74 18.69 -14.93
N TRP A 18 10.59 19.26 -14.58
CA TRP A 18 9.90 18.93 -13.31
C TRP A 18 8.37 18.76 -13.41
N GLY A 19 7.81 18.67 -14.63
CA GLY A 19 6.35 18.74 -14.85
C GLY A 19 5.58 17.44 -15.08
N ARG A 20 6.22 16.26 -15.10
CA ARG A 20 5.54 14.96 -15.39
C ARG A 20 5.98 13.82 -14.46
N ALA A 21 6.08 14.06 -13.15
CA ALA A 21 6.46 13.03 -12.19
C ALA A 21 5.28 12.42 -11.41
N PHE A 22 4.12 13.07 -11.40
CA PHE A 22 3.03 12.72 -10.48
C PHE A 22 2.25 11.46 -10.89
N ASP A 23 2.09 11.22 -12.19
CA ASP A 23 1.40 10.04 -12.73
C ASP A 23 2.33 9.25 -13.67
N LYS A 24 3.57 9.02 -13.25
CA LYS A 24 4.34 7.98 -13.95
C LYS A 24 3.67 6.65 -13.66
N ASP A 25 3.26 5.96 -14.72
CA ASP A 25 2.94 4.55 -14.61
C ASP A 25 4.08 3.85 -13.86
N PRO A 26 3.76 2.97 -12.90
CA PRO A 26 4.79 2.24 -12.21
C PRO A 26 5.66 1.50 -13.24
N LYS A 27 6.96 1.46 -12.99
CA LYS A 27 7.95 0.84 -13.88
C LYS A 27 7.69 -0.66 -14.15
N SER A 28 6.72 -1.26 -13.45
CA SER A 28 6.26 -2.63 -13.64
C SER A 28 4.78 -2.74 -13.28
N GLU A 29 4.10 -3.74 -13.86
CA GLU A 29 2.70 -4.05 -13.54
C GLU A 29 2.48 -4.37 -12.06
N ALA A 30 3.50 -4.86 -11.37
CA ALA A 30 3.48 -5.08 -9.92
C ALA A 30 3.28 -3.80 -9.09
N GLY A 31 3.52 -2.61 -9.65
CA GLY A 31 3.27 -1.35 -8.97
C GLY A 31 1.79 -0.97 -8.90
N LYS A 32 0.95 -1.46 -9.83
CA LYS A 32 -0.51 -1.32 -9.76
C LYS A 32 -1.07 -2.47 -8.93
N ARG A 33 -1.69 -2.18 -7.79
CA ARG A 33 -2.26 -3.22 -6.93
C ARG A 33 -3.47 -2.75 -6.16
N THR A 34 -4.44 -3.66 -6.03
CA THR A 34 -5.62 -3.49 -5.18
C THR A 34 -5.29 -3.98 -3.78
N ILE A 35 -5.42 -3.09 -2.80
CA ILE A 35 -5.23 -3.41 -1.37
C ILE A 35 -6.54 -3.10 -0.66
N ALA A 36 -7.01 -4.05 0.15
CA ALA A 36 -8.12 -3.80 1.06
C ALA A 36 -7.69 -2.80 2.15
N ILE A 37 -8.45 -1.72 2.28
CA ILE A 37 -8.25 -0.69 3.29
C ILE A 37 -8.85 -1.20 4.60
N PRO A 38 -8.14 -1.10 5.74
CA PRO A 38 -8.71 -1.47 7.04
C PRO A 38 -10.00 -0.69 7.33
N PRO A 39 -11.09 -1.33 7.79
CA PRO A 39 -12.38 -0.66 7.96
C PRO A 39 -12.35 0.59 8.84
N HIS A 40 -11.52 0.61 9.88
CA HIS A 40 -11.37 1.75 10.78
C HIS A 40 -10.74 3.00 10.11
N VAL A 41 -10.06 2.85 8.97
CA VAL A 41 -9.46 3.95 8.21
C VAL A 41 -10.46 4.58 7.24
N VAL A 42 -11.50 3.85 6.83
CA VAL A 42 -12.49 4.30 5.82
C VAL A 42 -13.18 5.62 6.23
N PRO A 43 -13.62 5.82 7.48
CA PRO A 43 -14.21 7.10 7.89
C PRO A 43 -13.25 8.29 7.72
N LEU A 44 -11.95 8.10 7.99
CA LEU A 44 -10.94 9.15 7.83
C LEU A 44 -10.74 9.51 6.36
N ILE A 45 -10.77 8.52 5.47
CA ILE A 45 -10.67 8.76 4.02
C ILE A 45 -11.90 9.51 3.52
N ARG A 46 -13.11 9.17 4.00
CA ARG A 46 -14.34 9.89 3.64
C ARG A 46 -14.27 11.35 4.06
N LEU A 47 -13.94 11.60 5.32
CA LEU A 47 -13.74 12.97 5.81
C LEU A 47 -12.73 13.74 4.96
N HIS A 48 -11.62 13.09 4.59
CA HIS A 48 -10.60 13.73 3.75
C HIS A 48 -11.09 14.01 2.33
N LEU A 49 -11.87 13.10 1.75
CA LEU A 49 -12.49 13.30 0.44
C LEU A 49 -13.44 14.49 0.41
N ASP A 50 -14.23 14.66 1.48
CA ASP A 50 -15.22 15.72 1.59
C ASP A 50 -14.57 17.10 1.81
N GLU A 51 -13.50 17.16 2.61
CA GLU A 51 -12.92 18.43 3.07
C GLU A 51 -11.69 18.89 2.28
N TYR A 52 -10.90 17.95 1.74
CA TYR A 52 -9.54 18.26 1.28
C TYR A 52 -9.17 17.72 -0.10
N ALA A 53 -9.94 16.77 -0.65
CA ALA A 53 -9.60 16.18 -1.94
C ALA A 53 -10.01 17.06 -3.12
N GLY A 54 -9.27 16.93 -4.22
CA GLY A 54 -9.70 17.45 -5.52
C GLY A 54 -10.57 16.42 -6.25
N LYS A 55 -11.16 16.85 -7.37
CA LYS A 55 -12.05 16.00 -8.20
C LYS A 55 -11.46 14.62 -8.53
N ASP A 56 -10.18 14.59 -8.94
CA ASP A 56 -9.52 13.37 -9.42
C ASP A 56 -8.36 12.92 -8.50
N ARG A 57 -8.11 13.60 -7.37
CA ARG A 57 -6.95 13.33 -6.51
C ARG A 57 -7.28 13.45 -5.04
N LEU A 58 -6.91 12.42 -4.28
CA LEU A 58 -7.07 12.40 -2.83
C LEU A 58 -6.20 13.46 -2.14
N PHE A 59 -4.98 13.71 -2.61
CA PHE A 59 -4.06 14.67 -1.99
C PHE A 59 -3.71 15.81 -2.95
N ILE A 60 -4.15 17.02 -2.60
CA ILE A 60 -3.90 18.26 -3.32
C ILE A 60 -3.28 19.32 -2.40
N SER A 61 -2.61 20.29 -3.00
CA SER A 61 -2.21 21.54 -2.36
C SER A 61 -3.42 22.49 -2.29
N ARG A 62 -3.31 23.56 -1.50
CA ARG A 62 -4.39 24.55 -1.30
C ARG A 62 -4.85 25.27 -2.57
N ASP A 63 -4.00 25.33 -3.59
CA ASP A 63 -4.29 25.87 -4.92
C ASP A 63 -4.93 24.82 -5.87
N GLY A 64 -5.24 23.62 -5.38
CA GLY A 64 -5.78 22.51 -6.18
C GLY A 64 -4.72 21.71 -6.95
N SER A 65 -3.46 22.12 -6.93
CA SER A 65 -2.38 21.39 -7.63
C SER A 65 -2.05 20.06 -6.91
N PRO A 66 -1.43 19.07 -7.60
CA PRO A 66 -0.99 17.84 -6.94
C PRO A 66 -0.07 18.12 -5.75
N LEU A 67 -0.30 17.43 -4.63
CA LEU A 67 0.55 17.58 -3.45
C LEU A 67 1.98 17.11 -3.76
N ARG A 68 2.97 17.97 -3.49
CA ARG A 68 4.39 17.62 -3.66
C ARG A 68 4.87 16.69 -2.55
N GLY A 69 5.71 15.72 -2.91
CA GLY A 69 6.29 14.76 -1.96
C GLY A 69 7.03 15.44 -0.81
N ASP A 70 7.81 16.49 -1.11
CA ASP A 70 8.53 17.26 -0.10
C ASP A 70 7.59 17.97 0.87
N THR A 71 6.44 18.47 0.41
CA THR A 71 5.45 19.11 1.28
C THR A 71 4.90 18.11 2.29
N LEU A 72 4.57 16.89 1.85
CA LEU A 72 4.13 15.82 2.74
C LEU A 72 5.24 15.40 3.71
N TYR A 73 6.47 15.27 3.23
CA TYR A 73 7.61 14.91 4.06
C TYR A 73 7.86 15.96 5.15
N GLN A 74 7.82 17.26 4.82
CA GLN A 74 7.99 18.33 5.81
C GLN A 74 6.83 18.36 6.82
N ALA A 75 5.59 18.08 6.40
CA ALA A 75 4.48 17.91 7.33
C ALA A 75 4.72 16.75 8.30
N PHE A 76 5.22 15.61 7.81
CA PHE A 76 5.61 14.48 8.65
C PHE A 76 6.74 14.82 9.63
N VAL A 77 7.80 15.51 9.18
CA VAL A 77 8.92 15.94 10.04
C VAL A 77 8.41 16.82 11.19
N ARG A 78 7.48 17.74 10.92
CA ARG A 78 6.85 18.54 11.98
C ARG A 78 6.03 17.68 12.95
N ALA A 79 5.27 16.73 12.42
CA ALA A 79 4.44 15.83 13.23
C ALA A 79 5.29 14.95 14.16
N ARG A 80 6.33 14.29 13.63
CA ARG A 80 7.21 13.41 14.42
C ARG A 80 7.95 14.17 15.52
N LYS A 81 8.41 15.40 15.23
CA LYS A 81 9.08 16.26 16.21
C LYS A 81 8.15 16.67 17.34
N LYS A 82 6.88 16.97 17.02
CA LYS A 82 5.86 17.34 18.01
C LYS A 82 5.58 16.21 19.02
N VAL A 83 5.77 14.95 18.62
CA VAL A 83 5.56 13.78 19.48
C VAL A 83 6.87 13.17 20.01
N GLY A 84 8.01 13.83 19.79
CA GLY A 84 9.32 13.38 20.30
C GLY A 84 9.92 12.17 19.59
N LEU A 85 9.52 11.89 18.34
CA LEU A 85 10.00 10.76 17.55
C LEU A 85 10.94 11.23 16.42
N ASP A 86 12.07 11.85 16.79
CA ASP A 86 12.95 12.51 15.83
C ASP A 86 13.67 11.53 14.87
N ASP A 87 13.92 10.31 15.32
CA ASP A 87 14.57 9.25 14.53
C ASP A 87 13.61 8.52 13.57
N LEU A 88 12.29 8.70 13.74
CA LEU A 88 11.29 8.03 12.92
C LEU A 88 11.30 8.58 11.49
N THR A 89 11.61 7.74 10.50
CA THR A 89 11.56 8.12 9.09
C THR A 89 10.18 7.89 8.49
N PHE A 90 9.89 8.51 7.34
CA PHE A 90 8.63 8.29 6.64
C PHE A 90 8.50 6.83 6.14
N HIS A 91 9.62 6.16 5.85
CA HIS A 91 9.63 4.77 5.40
C HIS A 91 9.30 3.78 6.54
N ASP A 92 9.56 4.16 7.79
CA ASP A 92 9.23 3.34 8.95
C ASP A 92 7.73 3.15 9.13
N LEU A 93 6.91 4.10 8.65
CA LEU A 93 5.45 3.92 8.57
C LEU A 93 5.08 2.72 7.70
N ARG A 94 5.77 2.57 6.56
CA ARG A 94 5.57 1.41 5.67
C ARG A 94 6.03 0.14 6.36
N HIS A 95 7.22 0.14 6.99
CA HIS A 95 7.71 -1.03 7.73
C HIS A 95 6.74 -1.47 8.82
N THR A 96 6.26 -0.53 9.63
CA THR A 96 5.28 -0.76 10.70
C THR A 96 4.02 -1.41 10.14
N GLY A 97 3.47 -0.88 9.04
CA GLY A 97 2.28 -1.46 8.42
C GLY A 97 2.47 -2.89 7.90
N GLN A 98 3.68 -3.28 7.49
CA GLN A 98 3.97 -4.65 7.06
C GLN A 98 4.21 -5.59 8.24
N THR A 99 4.89 -5.14 9.29
CA THR A 99 5.05 -5.90 10.54
C THR A 99 3.69 -6.17 11.18
N LEU A 100 2.81 -5.15 11.25
CA LEU A 100 1.44 -5.32 11.75
C LEU A 100 0.64 -6.30 10.88
N ALA A 101 0.81 -6.28 9.55
CA ALA A 101 0.17 -7.26 8.67
C ALA A 101 0.69 -8.68 8.92
N ALA A 102 1.99 -8.87 9.13
CA ALA A 102 2.54 -10.18 9.49
C ALA A 102 1.98 -10.66 10.85
N GLN A 103 1.79 -9.74 11.80
CA GLN A 103 1.16 -10.01 13.10
C GLN A 103 -0.31 -10.42 13.01
N THR A 104 -1.01 -10.20 11.89
CA THR A 104 -2.36 -10.78 11.73
C THR A 104 -2.34 -12.26 11.32
N GLY A 105 -1.16 -12.86 11.15
CA GLY A 105 -1.02 -14.21 10.61
C GLY A 105 -1.03 -14.24 9.08
N ALA A 106 -0.78 -13.10 8.42
CA ALA A 106 -0.67 -13.04 6.97
C ALA A 106 0.44 -13.96 6.45
N THR A 107 0.17 -14.67 5.37
CA THR A 107 1.15 -15.57 4.74
C THR A 107 2.23 -14.78 4.01
N LEU A 108 3.33 -15.44 3.65
CA LEU A 108 4.36 -14.84 2.80
C LEU A 108 3.77 -14.32 1.47
N ALA A 109 2.83 -15.06 0.88
CA ALA A 109 2.15 -14.67 -0.36
C ALA A 109 1.30 -13.40 -0.16
N ASP A 110 0.57 -13.30 0.95
CA ASP A 110 -0.22 -12.11 1.29
C ASP A 110 0.67 -10.88 1.44
N LEU A 111 1.80 -11.03 2.16
CA LEU A 111 2.77 -9.94 2.36
C LEU A 111 3.40 -9.52 1.02
N MET A 112 3.81 -10.47 0.18
CA MET A 112 4.34 -10.17 -1.16
C MET A 112 3.33 -9.41 -2.03
N LYS A 113 2.06 -9.83 -2.02
CA LYS A 113 0.98 -9.14 -2.74
C LYS A 113 0.79 -7.72 -2.23
N ARG A 114 0.77 -7.51 -0.90
CA ARG A 114 0.64 -6.18 -0.28
C ARG A 114 1.84 -5.27 -0.56
N LEU A 115 3.04 -5.85 -0.60
CA LEU A 115 4.29 -5.16 -0.90
C LEU A 115 4.43 -4.79 -2.39
N GLY A 116 3.70 -5.46 -3.28
CA GLY A 116 3.76 -5.26 -4.73
C GLY A 116 4.80 -6.15 -5.40
N HIS A 117 4.71 -7.47 -5.17
CA HIS A 117 5.64 -8.49 -5.69
C HIS A 117 7.11 -8.21 -5.35
N SER A 118 7.36 -7.68 -4.15
CA SER A 118 8.72 -7.64 -3.61
C SER A 118 9.32 -9.05 -3.56
N SER A 119 10.64 -9.17 -3.61
CA SER A 119 11.30 -10.47 -3.47
C SER A 119 10.83 -11.20 -2.21
N MET A 120 10.80 -12.53 -2.28
CA MET A 120 10.49 -13.38 -1.11
C MET A 120 11.40 -13.02 0.07
N ALA A 121 12.68 -12.75 -0.18
CA ALA A 121 13.63 -12.32 0.83
C ALA A 121 13.21 -11.02 1.54
N ALA A 122 12.63 -10.05 0.82
CA ALA A 122 12.13 -8.81 1.41
C ALA A 122 10.88 -9.06 2.27
N ALA A 123 9.94 -9.87 1.78
CA ALA A 123 8.72 -10.20 2.53
C ALA A 123 9.03 -11.03 3.80
N ARG A 124 10.00 -11.94 3.72
CA ARG A 124 10.42 -12.80 4.84
C ARG A 124 10.95 -12.02 6.04
N ARG A 125 11.51 -10.82 5.84
CA ARG A 125 11.95 -9.93 6.93
C ARG A 125 10.82 -9.60 7.89
N TYR A 126 9.60 -9.40 7.37
CA TYR A 126 8.44 -9.06 8.19
C TYR A 126 7.84 -10.29 8.86
N LEU A 127 7.92 -11.46 8.23
CA LEU A 127 7.45 -12.71 8.84
C LEU A 127 8.30 -13.10 10.05
N HIS A 128 9.63 -13.02 9.90
CA HIS A 128 10.60 -13.30 10.98
C HIS A 128 10.50 -12.31 12.14
N ALA A 129 10.07 -11.07 11.87
CA ALA A 129 9.83 -10.08 12.93
C ALA A 129 8.70 -10.49 13.90
N VAL A 130 7.98 -11.57 13.60
CA VAL A 130 6.89 -12.11 14.43
C VAL A 130 7.17 -13.54 14.92
N ASP A 131 8.42 -13.98 14.89
CA ASP A 131 8.83 -15.27 15.45
C ASP A 131 8.46 -15.36 16.95
N GLY A 132 7.99 -16.53 17.39
CA GLY A 132 7.56 -16.78 18.79
C GLY A 132 6.06 -16.96 19.00
N ARG A 133 5.25 -17.01 17.94
CA ARG A 133 3.78 -17.20 18.00
C ARG A 133 3.30 -18.64 18.17
N ASP A 134 4.20 -19.57 18.45
CA ASP A 134 3.88 -21.00 18.56
C ASP A 134 2.72 -21.26 19.53
N ARG A 135 2.69 -20.56 20.67
CA ARG A 135 1.59 -20.64 21.65
C ARG A 135 0.26 -20.10 21.12
N GLU A 136 0.28 -19.03 20.33
CA GLU A 136 -0.94 -18.48 19.72
C GLU A 136 -1.48 -19.41 18.63
N ILE A 137 -0.57 -20.02 17.86
CA ILE A 137 -0.92 -21.05 16.87
C ILE A 137 -1.54 -22.24 17.57
N ALA A 138 -0.92 -22.76 18.63
CA ALA A 138 -1.45 -23.87 19.41
C ALA A 138 -2.84 -23.56 20.00
N LYS A 139 -3.04 -22.33 20.49
CA LYS A 139 -4.35 -21.87 20.98
C LYS A 139 -5.39 -21.83 19.85
N ALA A 140 -5.06 -21.21 18.72
CA ALA A 140 -5.97 -21.14 17.56
C ALA A 140 -6.33 -22.52 17.01
N LEU A 141 -5.39 -23.48 17.00
CA LEU A 141 -5.65 -24.87 16.66
C LEU A 141 -6.63 -25.53 17.65
N SER A 142 -6.49 -25.22 18.95
CA SER A 142 -7.41 -25.71 19.98
C SER A 142 -8.82 -25.13 19.81
N ASP A 143 -8.94 -23.84 19.52
CA ASP A 143 -10.23 -23.17 19.28
C ASP A 143 -10.92 -23.75 18.03
N LEU A 144 -10.16 -24.02 16.95
CA LEU A 144 -10.66 -24.69 15.75
C LEU A 144 -11.14 -26.12 16.03
N ALA A 145 -10.44 -26.86 16.88
CA ALA A 145 -10.86 -28.21 17.28
C ALA A 145 -12.11 -28.19 18.16
N ALA A 146 -12.22 -27.20 19.07
CA ALA A 146 -13.35 -27.05 19.98
C ALA A 146 -14.64 -26.56 19.30
N HIS A 147 -14.51 -25.79 18.21
CA HIS A 147 -15.64 -25.21 17.45
C HIS A 147 -15.82 -25.83 16.06
N GLY A 148 -15.01 -26.82 15.70
CA GLY A 148 -15.07 -27.51 14.43
C GLY A 148 -16.24 -28.49 14.38
N ASP A 149 -17.27 -28.15 13.62
CA ASP A 149 -18.11 -29.18 13.01
C ASP A 149 -17.20 -30.04 12.11
N VAL A 150 -16.95 -31.29 12.51
CA VAL A 150 -16.15 -32.28 11.77
C VAL A 150 -16.61 -32.46 10.31
N ALA A 151 -17.82 -32.02 9.96
CA ALA A 151 -18.31 -31.97 8.58
C ALA A 151 -17.66 -30.88 7.71
N ARG A 152 -17.02 -29.85 8.28
CA ARG A 152 -16.43 -28.70 7.56
C ARG A 152 -14.91 -28.72 7.43
N LEU A 153 -14.23 -29.66 8.08
CA LEU A 153 -12.79 -29.85 7.87
C LEU A 153 -12.56 -30.43 6.46
N PRO A 154 -11.54 -29.94 5.73
CA PRO A 154 -11.20 -30.51 4.43
C PRO A 154 -10.87 -31.99 4.61
N ARG A 155 -11.65 -32.86 3.96
CA ARG A 155 -11.57 -34.33 4.09
C ARG A 155 -10.28 -34.94 3.54
N HIS A 156 -9.41 -34.14 2.92
CA HIS A 156 -8.13 -34.57 2.40
C HIS A 156 -7.09 -33.47 2.58
N ILE A 157 -5.93 -33.83 3.14
CA ILE A 157 -4.71 -33.04 3.04
C ILE A 157 -3.91 -33.68 1.90
N THR A 158 -4.06 -33.16 0.67
CA THR A 158 -3.21 -33.61 -0.43
C THR A 158 -1.83 -32.98 -0.24
N MET A 159 -0.89 -33.76 0.29
CA MET A 159 0.52 -33.44 0.18
C MET A 159 0.97 -33.79 -1.24
N ARG A 160 1.23 -32.78 -2.08
CA ARG A 160 1.96 -33.00 -3.33
C ARG A 160 3.45 -33.13 -2.98
N GLY A 161 3.99 -34.32 -3.22
CA GLY A 161 5.44 -34.57 -3.25
C GLY A 161 6.10 -33.96 -4.47
#